data_AF-A0A0P0RN08-F1
#
_entry.id   AF-A0A0P0RN08-F1
#
_cell.length_a   1.000
_cell.length_b   1.000
_cell.length_c   1.000
_cell.angle_alpha   90.00
_cell.angle_beta   90.00
_cell.angle_gamma   90.00
#
_symmetry.space_group_name_H-M   'P 1'
#
loop_
_entity.id
_entity.type
_entity.pdbx_description
1 polymer ?
#
loop_
_entity_poly.entity_id
_entity_poly.type
_entity_poly.pdbx_seq_one_letter_code
_entity_poly.pdbx_strand_id
1 'polypeptide(L)'
;MIDERAVTTAKFWEALRSLRPASGLPDSEFEQFALIVLGMACVARSHGPWPDELTVPVRKAFEDLTAGAAHRDEHRFSQAWADAFHALVSALRTARRIDFPTAPGSLDAFGGIVTLLDNAQSAWSTGQEFLLDCFDEVFHRLVGRIAGIGYREGDPAAALAAHLSAGVDHIAEYFAATGEFAVLRRSDLDLATSARIAVIDRMNALVGLRLYLHGIDVEDRPPHEDDPASIVARRFLLVDHPRRNTTGRLPHSPRWADHQTSLDALDHFLQNQLAFDMCLIVVPGADRSASGWRRAMREHLVRSNRLRAVIDLPPGGRSRKQVSAWLLVRWSRRSDDVLMVDAKGLAGRGELREVGVLMAFVAAIVSLGASEGWPSADVTGRGRSTSDDVQALLNAYFRDGYP
;
A
#
# COMPACT_ATOMS: atom_id res chain seq x y z
N MET A 1 -10.87 17.08 15.94
CA MET A 1 -11.84 17.13 14.83
C MET A 1 -12.15 15.69 14.49
N ILE A 2 -13.42 15.31 14.36
CA ILE A 2 -13.78 13.96 13.93
C ILE A 2 -13.71 13.97 12.41
N ASP A 3 -13.01 13.00 11.81
CA ASP A 3 -13.03 12.83 10.38
C ASP A 3 -14.39 12.29 9.95
N GLU A 4 -15.22 13.16 9.39
CA GLU A 4 -16.56 12.82 8.90
C GLU A 4 -16.53 11.79 7.78
N ARG A 5 -15.43 11.73 7.00
CA ARG A 5 -15.26 10.76 5.93
C ARG A 5 -15.10 9.36 6.50
N ALA A 6 -14.15 9.17 7.41
CA ALA A 6 -13.91 7.91 8.09
C ALA A 6 -15.15 7.38 8.84
N VAL A 7 -15.94 8.28 9.46
CA VAL A 7 -17.21 7.88 10.12
C VAL A 7 -18.21 7.34 9.11
N THR A 8 -18.28 7.93 7.93
CA THR A 8 -19.27 7.58 6.92
C THR A 8 -18.90 6.31 6.17
N THR A 9 -17.62 6.13 5.80
CA THR A 9 -17.13 4.87 5.21
C THR A 9 -17.30 3.70 6.19
N ALA A 10 -17.06 3.93 7.48
CA ALA A 10 -17.34 2.93 8.52
C ALA A 10 -18.83 2.57 8.64
N LYS A 11 -19.74 3.56 8.55
CA LYS A 11 -21.19 3.31 8.51
C LYS A 11 -21.61 2.56 7.25
N PHE A 12 -21.04 2.92 6.11
CA PHE A 12 -21.24 2.24 4.85
C PHE A 12 -20.84 0.77 4.97
N TRP A 13 -19.67 0.49 5.55
CA TRP A 13 -19.21 -0.87 5.80
C TRP A 13 -20.18 -1.68 6.66
N GLU A 14 -20.69 -1.12 7.77
CA GLU A 14 -21.66 -1.84 8.61
C GLU A 14 -22.98 -2.12 7.86
N ALA A 15 -23.44 -1.17 7.05
CA ALA A 15 -24.61 -1.38 6.19
C ALA A 15 -24.34 -2.45 5.12
N LEU A 16 -23.15 -2.45 4.51
CA LEU A 16 -22.73 -3.46 3.53
C LEU A 16 -22.76 -4.88 4.13
N ARG A 17 -22.24 -5.05 5.35
CA ARG A 17 -22.26 -6.34 6.06
C ARG A 17 -23.67 -6.86 6.33
N SER A 18 -24.64 -5.96 6.49
CA SER A 18 -26.04 -6.36 6.71
C SER A 18 -26.66 -7.07 5.50
N LEU A 19 -26.08 -6.91 4.30
CA LEU A 19 -26.48 -7.58 3.07
C LEU A 19 -25.98 -9.04 2.97
N ARG A 20 -25.04 -9.45 3.83
CA ARG A 20 -24.45 -10.80 3.82
C ARG A 20 -25.51 -11.92 3.78
N PRO A 21 -26.57 -11.93 4.62
CA PRO A 21 -27.54 -13.03 4.63
C PRO A 21 -28.24 -13.24 3.28
N ALA A 22 -28.42 -12.17 2.49
CA ALA A 22 -29.04 -12.24 1.17
C ALA A 22 -28.10 -12.80 0.08
N SER A 23 -26.79 -12.83 0.34
CA SER A 23 -25.79 -13.31 -0.62
C SER A 23 -25.70 -14.84 -0.72
N GLY A 24 -26.08 -15.56 0.34
CA GLY A 24 -25.85 -17.01 0.45
C GLY A 24 -24.38 -17.40 0.59
N LEU A 25 -23.45 -16.45 0.65
CA LEU A 25 -22.01 -16.68 0.72
C LEU A 25 -21.49 -16.74 2.18
N PRO A 26 -20.43 -17.52 2.46
CA PRO A 26 -19.64 -17.40 3.69
C PRO A 26 -19.06 -15.99 3.87
N ASP A 27 -18.77 -15.60 5.11
CA ASP A 27 -18.29 -14.26 5.48
C ASP A 27 -17.14 -13.74 4.59
N SER A 28 -16.07 -14.53 4.44
CA SER A 28 -14.89 -14.13 3.66
C SER A 28 -15.13 -14.07 2.16
N GLU A 29 -16.11 -14.81 1.65
CA GLU A 29 -16.46 -14.82 0.23
C GLU A 29 -17.38 -13.64 -0.11
N PHE A 30 -18.34 -13.33 0.77
CA PHE A 30 -19.20 -12.16 0.61
C PHE A 30 -18.40 -10.86 0.53
N GLU A 31 -17.38 -10.71 1.36
CA GLU A 31 -16.60 -9.47 1.39
C GLU A 31 -15.65 -9.33 0.21
N GLN A 32 -15.09 -10.45 -0.28
CA GLN A 32 -14.36 -10.46 -1.56
C GLN A 32 -15.30 -10.08 -2.71
N PHE A 33 -16.49 -10.69 -2.76
CA PHE A 33 -17.53 -10.35 -3.73
C PHE A 33 -17.88 -8.86 -3.66
N ALA A 34 -18.16 -8.33 -2.47
CA ALA A 34 -18.51 -6.93 -2.29
C ALA A 34 -17.38 -5.98 -2.70
N LEU A 35 -16.12 -6.34 -2.41
CA LEU A 35 -14.96 -5.56 -2.82
C LEU A 35 -14.78 -5.54 -4.35
N ILE A 36 -15.05 -6.66 -5.03
CA ILE A 36 -15.04 -6.73 -6.50
C ILE A 36 -16.16 -5.84 -7.07
N VAL A 37 -17.37 -5.90 -6.51
CA VAL A 37 -18.49 -5.03 -6.92
C VAL A 37 -18.13 -3.54 -6.75
N LEU A 38 -17.51 -3.17 -5.63
CA LEU A 38 -17.03 -1.82 -5.38
C LEU A 38 -15.97 -1.39 -6.40
N GLY A 39 -15.01 -2.27 -6.70
CA GLY A 39 -13.99 -2.01 -7.71
C GLY A 39 -14.59 -1.82 -9.11
N MET A 40 -15.54 -2.68 -9.52
CA MET A 40 -16.25 -2.52 -10.78
C MET A 40 -17.06 -1.21 -10.82
N ALA A 41 -17.74 -0.86 -9.73
CA ALA A 41 -18.47 0.41 -9.63
C ALA A 41 -17.53 1.61 -9.74
N CYS A 42 -16.34 1.56 -9.12
CA CYS A 42 -15.32 2.59 -9.27
C CYS A 42 -14.91 2.74 -10.73
N VAL A 43 -14.54 1.65 -11.42
CA VAL A 43 -14.13 1.69 -12.83
C VAL A 43 -15.26 2.18 -13.74
N ALA A 44 -16.50 1.72 -13.52
CA ALA A 44 -17.63 2.04 -14.37
C ALA A 44 -18.08 3.52 -14.23
N ARG A 45 -18.07 4.06 -13.01
CA ARG A 45 -18.68 5.35 -12.66
C ARG A 45 -17.69 6.52 -12.59
N SER A 46 -16.39 6.25 -12.56
CA SER A 46 -15.36 7.29 -12.46
C SER A 46 -14.78 7.65 -13.84
N HIS A 47 -14.37 8.91 -13.99
CA HIS A 47 -13.57 9.41 -15.12
C HIS A 47 -12.07 9.33 -14.82
N GLY A 48 -11.63 8.22 -14.20
CA GLY A 48 -10.23 8.01 -13.82
C GLY A 48 -9.28 8.02 -15.03
N PRO A 49 -7.96 8.07 -14.80
CA PRO A 49 -6.93 8.17 -15.85
C PRO A 49 -6.72 6.88 -16.66
N TRP A 50 -7.77 6.09 -16.81
CA TRP A 50 -7.70 4.71 -17.29
C TRP A 50 -7.87 4.64 -18.81
N PRO A 51 -7.17 3.72 -19.49
CA PRO A 51 -7.36 3.51 -20.92
C PRO A 51 -8.80 3.12 -21.27
N ASP A 52 -9.35 3.68 -22.35
CA ASP A 52 -10.70 3.37 -22.85
C ASP A 52 -10.88 1.87 -23.14
N GLU A 53 -9.82 1.23 -23.62
CA GLU A 53 -9.78 -0.22 -23.90
C GLU A 53 -10.09 -1.07 -22.65
N LEU A 54 -9.88 -0.52 -21.45
CA LEU A 54 -10.13 -1.18 -20.17
C LEU A 54 -11.43 -0.72 -19.50
N THR A 55 -11.73 0.57 -19.57
CA THR A 55 -12.93 1.13 -18.91
C THR A 55 -14.21 0.80 -19.64
N VAL A 56 -14.21 0.78 -20.98
CA VAL A 56 -15.40 0.54 -21.79
C VAL A 56 -15.97 -0.86 -21.56
N PRO A 57 -15.16 -1.95 -21.59
CA PRO A 57 -15.68 -3.29 -21.33
C PRO A 57 -16.24 -3.46 -19.91
N VAL A 58 -15.54 -2.95 -18.89
CA VAL A 58 -15.98 -3.04 -17.49
C VAL A 58 -17.25 -2.22 -17.26
N ARG A 59 -17.33 -1.00 -17.83
CA ARG A 59 -18.53 -0.17 -17.76
C ARG A 59 -19.74 -0.85 -18.40
N LYS A 60 -19.58 -1.37 -19.62
CA LYS A 60 -20.65 -2.09 -20.32
C LYS A 60 -21.12 -3.31 -19.52
N ALA A 61 -20.19 -4.10 -19.00
CA ALA A 61 -20.54 -5.28 -18.22
C ALA A 61 -21.22 -4.91 -16.89
N PHE A 62 -20.82 -3.80 -16.26
CA PHE A 62 -21.48 -3.27 -15.07
C PHE A 62 -22.91 -2.75 -15.34
N GLU A 63 -23.13 -2.11 -16.49
CA GLU A 63 -24.46 -1.72 -16.97
C GLU A 63 -25.34 -2.95 -17.21
N ASP A 64 -24.80 -4.00 -17.83
CA ASP A 64 -25.51 -5.27 -18.04
C ASP A 64 -25.82 -6.01 -16.73
N LEU A 65 -24.92 -5.98 -15.74
CA LEU A 65 -25.17 -6.48 -14.39
C LEU A 65 -26.31 -5.73 -13.69
N THR A 66 -26.29 -4.41 -13.77
CA THR A 66 -27.33 -3.54 -13.19
C THR A 66 -28.69 -3.79 -13.86
N ALA A 67 -28.70 -3.94 -15.20
CA ALA A 67 -29.91 -4.28 -15.94
C ALA A 67 -30.41 -5.69 -15.59
N GLY A 68 -29.52 -6.70 -15.53
CA GLY A 68 -29.86 -8.07 -15.14
C GLY A 68 -30.47 -8.12 -13.74
N ALA A 69 -29.90 -7.38 -12.80
CA ALA A 69 -30.42 -7.25 -11.44
C ALA A 69 -31.81 -6.60 -11.39
N ALA A 70 -32.02 -5.52 -12.14
CA ALA A 70 -33.32 -4.86 -12.22
C ALA A 70 -34.43 -5.76 -12.80
N HIS A 71 -34.08 -6.65 -13.75
CA HIS A 71 -35.03 -7.56 -14.40
C HIS A 71 -35.11 -8.94 -13.73
N ARG A 72 -34.33 -9.19 -12.66
CA ARG A 72 -34.21 -10.49 -11.98
C ARG A 72 -33.88 -11.66 -12.92
N ASP A 73 -33.01 -11.41 -13.89
CA ASP A 73 -32.54 -12.42 -14.84
C ASP A 73 -31.19 -13.02 -14.38
N GLU A 74 -31.25 -14.16 -13.69
CA GLU A 74 -30.07 -14.83 -13.13
C GLU A 74 -29.07 -15.29 -14.20
N HIS A 75 -29.55 -15.73 -15.37
CA HIS A 75 -28.67 -16.21 -16.42
C HIS A 75 -27.90 -15.05 -17.04
N ARG A 76 -28.59 -13.96 -17.37
CA ARG A 76 -27.96 -12.74 -17.88
C ARG A 76 -27.01 -12.14 -16.86
N PHE A 77 -27.37 -12.13 -15.58
CA PHE A 77 -26.51 -11.66 -14.49
C PHE A 77 -25.22 -12.48 -14.40
N SER A 78 -25.32 -13.81 -14.40
CA SER A 78 -24.17 -14.71 -14.29
C SER A 78 -23.20 -14.55 -15.48
N GLN A 79 -23.73 -14.39 -16.69
CA GLN A 79 -22.93 -14.12 -17.88
C GLN A 79 -22.23 -12.75 -17.79
N ALA A 80 -22.98 -11.70 -17.47
CA ALA A 80 -22.45 -10.35 -17.32
C ALA A 80 -21.38 -10.27 -16.22
N TRP A 81 -21.53 -11.05 -15.14
CA TRP A 81 -20.53 -11.17 -14.08
C TRP A 81 -19.24 -11.76 -14.61
N ALA A 82 -19.30 -12.91 -15.31
CA ALA A 82 -18.14 -13.55 -15.89
C ALA A 82 -17.40 -12.62 -16.86
N ASP A 83 -18.14 -11.88 -17.70
CA ASP A 83 -17.59 -10.93 -18.66
C ASP A 83 -16.93 -9.73 -17.97
N ALA A 84 -17.60 -9.12 -16.97
CA ALA A 84 -17.05 -8.02 -16.18
C ALA A 84 -15.76 -8.43 -15.47
N PHE A 85 -15.80 -9.63 -14.88
CA PHE A 85 -14.70 -10.19 -14.14
C PHE A 85 -13.50 -10.50 -15.05
N HIS A 86 -13.74 -11.13 -16.21
CA HIS A 86 -12.69 -11.38 -17.20
C HIS A 86 -12.09 -10.06 -17.72
N ALA A 87 -12.91 -9.05 -17.99
CA ALA A 87 -12.44 -7.73 -18.38
C ALA A 87 -11.54 -7.10 -17.31
N LEU A 88 -11.93 -7.18 -16.03
CA LEU A 88 -11.13 -6.69 -14.91
C LEU A 88 -9.79 -7.43 -14.79
N VAL A 89 -9.82 -8.77 -14.85
CA VAL A 89 -8.61 -9.61 -14.80
C VAL A 89 -7.65 -9.30 -15.95
N SER A 90 -8.19 -9.12 -17.16
CA SER A 90 -7.43 -8.72 -18.33
C SER A 90 -6.81 -7.32 -18.13
N ALA A 91 -7.57 -6.39 -17.58
CA ALA A 91 -7.12 -5.02 -17.29
C ALA A 91 -5.97 -4.98 -16.30
N LEU A 92 -6.05 -5.78 -15.24
CA LEU A 92 -5.00 -5.88 -14.23
C LEU A 92 -3.75 -6.61 -14.73
N ARG A 93 -3.77 -7.17 -15.97
CA ARG A 93 -2.67 -7.94 -16.58
C ARG A 93 -2.15 -9.07 -15.69
N THR A 94 -2.96 -9.51 -14.73
CA THR A 94 -2.64 -10.50 -13.70
C THR A 94 -2.73 -11.95 -14.20
N ALA A 95 -2.51 -12.17 -15.51
CA ALA A 95 -2.92 -13.32 -16.32
C ALA A 95 -2.39 -14.72 -15.91
N ARG A 96 -1.73 -14.88 -14.75
CA ARG A 96 -1.17 -16.19 -14.33
C ARG A 96 -1.47 -16.64 -12.91
N ARG A 97 -2.01 -15.82 -12.00
CA ARG A 97 -2.18 -16.21 -10.59
C ARG A 97 -3.27 -15.44 -9.88
N ILE A 98 -4.52 -15.70 -10.22
CA ILE A 98 -5.63 -15.03 -9.53
C ILE A 98 -6.55 -16.06 -8.90
N ASP A 99 -6.49 -16.14 -7.57
CA ASP A 99 -7.47 -16.83 -6.75
C ASP A 99 -8.64 -15.86 -6.42
N PHE A 100 -9.27 -15.29 -7.44
CA PHE A 100 -10.57 -14.64 -7.22
C PHE A 100 -11.64 -15.74 -7.17
N PRO A 101 -12.63 -15.63 -6.28
CA PRO A 101 -13.82 -16.46 -6.38
C PRO A 101 -14.51 -16.16 -7.71
N THR A 102 -14.53 -17.14 -8.62
CA THR A 102 -15.21 -17.06 -9.91
C THR A 102 -16.72 -17.20 -9.78
N ALA A 103 -17.21 -17.76 -8.67
CA ALA A 103 -18.63 -17.87 -8.40
C ALA A 103 -19.21 -16.47 -8.08
N PRO A 104 -20.20 -15.99 -8.85
CA PRO A 104 -20.90 -14.77 -8.50
C PRO A 104 -21.59 -14.93 -7.14
N GLY A 105 -21.69 -13.83 -6.38
CA GLY A 105 -22.69 -13.74 -5.32
C GLY A 105 -24.10 -13.69 -5.90
N SER A 106 -25.12 -13.54 -5.03
CA SER A 106 -26.50 -13.45 -5.51
C SER A 106 -26.77 -12.10 -6.20
N LEU A 107 -27.70 -12.13 -7.15
CA LEU A 107 -28.25 -10.95 -7.82
C LEU A 107 -28.83 -9.95 -6.79
N ASP A 108 -29.50 -10.44 -5.75
CA ASP A 108 -30.05 -9.62 -4.67
C ASP A 108 -28.95 -8.90 -3.86
N ALA A 109 -27.85 -9.60 -3.56
CA ALA A 109 -26.71 -8.98 -2.88
C ALA A 109 -26.05 -7.92 -3.76
N PHE A 110 -25.86 -8.19 -5.05
CA PHE A 110 -25.36 -7.18 -6.00
C PHE A 110 -26.26 -5.94 -6.02
N GLY A 111 -27.56 -6.11 -6.24
CA GLY A 111 -28.52 -5.00 -6.29
C GLY A 111 -28.57 -4.21 -4.97
N GLY A 112 -28.47 -4.89 -3.84
CA GLY A 112 -28.38 -4.26 -2.52
C GLY A 112 -27.13 -3.39 -2.36
N ILE A 113 -25.97 -3.86 -2.82
CA ILE A 113 -24.71 -3.10 -2.77
C ILE A 113 -24.81 -1.85 -3.65
N VAL A 114 -25.30 -2.00 -4.88
CA VAL A 114 -25.47 -0.87 -5.83
C VAL A 114 -26.43 0.17 -5.25
N THR A 115 -27.56 -0.26 -4.69
CA THR A 115 -28.52 0.65 -4.05
C THR A 115 -27.91 1.38 -2.85
N LEU A 116 -27.10 0.67 -2.04
CA LEU A 116 -26.41 1.27 -0.90
C LEU A 116 -25.44 2.37 -1.36
N LEU A 117 -24.71 2.11 -2.44
CA LEU A 117 -23.80 3.09 -3.06
C LEU A 117 -24.54 4.33 -3.56
N ASP A 118 -25.63 4.14 -4.30
CA ASP A 118 -26.41 5.25 -4.87
C ASP A 118 -27.00 6.14 -3.77
N ASN A 119 -27.50 5.52 -2.69
CA ASN A 119 -28.02 6.24 -1.52
C ASN A 119 -26.93 7.02 -0.80
N ALA A 120 -25.76 6.40 -0.59
CA ALA A 120 -24.66 7.04 0.14
C ALA A 120 -23.99 8.17 -0.66
N GLN A 121 -23.88 8.02 -1.98
CA GLN A 121 -23.30 9.03 -2.87
C GLN A 121 -24.10 10.34 -2.89
N SER A 122 -25.42 10.28 -2.72
CA SER A 122 -26.30 11.47 -2.69
C SER A 122 -25.97 12.49 -1.59
N ALA A 123 -25.20 12.08 -0.57
CA ALA A 123 -24.81 12.93 0.54
C ALA A 123 -23.46 13.67 0.35
N TRP A 124 -22.79 13.52 -0.80
CA TRP A 124 -21.39 13.95 -1.00
C TRP A 124 -21.17 14.85 -2.22
N SER A 125 -20.16 15.73 -2.13
CA SER A 125 -19.82 16.72 -3.17
C SER A 125 -19.12 16.13 -4.41
N THR A 126 -18.38 15.02 -4.26
CA THR A 126 -17.72 14.31 -5.36
C THR A 126 -17.92 12.80 -5.18
N GLY A 127 -18.79 12.21 -6.01
CA GLY A 127 -19.12 10.78 -5.88
C GLY A 127 -17.95 9.82 -6.12
N GLN A 128 -16.91 10.26 -6.84
CA GLN A 128 -15.74 9.45 -7.15
C GLN A 128 -14.83 9.23 -5.94
N GLU A 129 -14.50 10.28 -5.18
CA GLU A 129 -13.67 10.17 -3.96
C GLU A 129 -14.36 9.25 -2.96
N PHE A 130 -15.66 9.43 -2.77
CA PHE A 130 -16.45 8.60 -1.85
C PHE A 130 -16.41 7.11 -2.23
N LEU A 131 -16.53 6.77 -3.51
CA LEU A 131 -16.47 5.38 -3.96
C LEU A 131 -15.11 4.74 -3.67
N LEU A 132 -14.03 5.50 -3.90
CA LEU A 132 -12.67 5.03 -3.63
C LEU A 132 -12.41 4.88 -2.13
N ASP A 133 -12.87 5.83 -1.31
CA ASP A 133 -12.78 5.77 0.16
C ASP A 133 -13.56 4.55 0.71
N CYS A 134 -14.76 4.27 0.16
CA CYS A 134 -15.51 3.06 0.49
C CYS A 134 -14.79 1.78 0.07
N PHE A 135 -14.16 1.77 -1.11
CA PHE A 135 -13.36 0.65 -1.56
C PHE A 135 -12.19 0.39 -0.62
N ASP A 136 -11.40 1.42 -0.28
CA ASP A 136 -10.23 1.29 0.59
C ASP A 136 -10.62 0.84 2.01
N GLU A 137 -11.71 1.36 2.58
CA GLU A 137 -12.24 0.92 3.87
C GLU A 137 -12.52 -0.59 3.89
N VAL A 138 -13.24 -1.09 2.87
CA VAL A 138 -13.55 -2.53 2.75
C VAL A 138 -12.29 -3.34 2.49
N PHE A 139 -11.42 -2.85 1.62
CA PHE A 139 -10.14 -3.47 1.28
C PHE A 139 -9.27 -3.69 2.52
N HIS A 140 -9.03 -2.64 3.32
CA HIS A 140 -8.16 -2.72 4.49
C HIS A 140 -8.71 -3.67 5.57
N ARG A 141 -10.04 -3.72 5.74
CA ARG A 141 -10.68 -4.67 6.66
C ARG A 141 -10.56 -6.11 6.19
N LEU A 142 -10.79 -6.35 4.89
CA LEU A 142 -10.68 -7.68 4.31
C LEU A 142 -9.24 -8.18 4.34
N VAL A 143 -8.30 -7.41 3.81
CA VAL A 143 -6.87 -7.74 3.76
C VAL A 143 -6.30 -7.93 5.16
N GLY A 144 -6.66 -7.06 6.10
CA GLY A 144 -6.20 -7.20 7.48
C GLY A 144 -6.59 -8.55 8.09
N ARG A 145 -7.82 -8.99 7.86
CA ARG A 145 -8.26 -10.33 8.30
C ARG A 145 -7.59 -11.46 7.52
N ILE A 146 -7.52 -11.40 6.18
CA ILE A 146 -6.95 -12.47 5.35
C ILE A 146 -5.48 -12.68 5.66
N ALA A 147 -4.70 -11.60 5.77
CA ALA A 147 -3.27 -11.66 6.05
C ALA A 147 -2.97 -11.84 7.55
N GLY A 148 -3.98 -11.77 8.43
CA GLY A 148 -3.77 -11.78 9.88
C GLY A 148 -2.93 -10.60 10.37
N ILE A 149 -2.82 -9.55 9.56
CA ILE A 149 -2.16 -8.29 9.89
C ILE A 149 -3.27 -7.36 10.38
N GLY A 150 -3.14 -6.78 11.57
CA GLY A 150 -4.14 -5.80 12.01
C GLY A 150 -4.36 -4.70 10.94
N TYR A 151 -5.51 -4.03 10.99
CA TYR A 151 -5.81 -2.87 10.14
C TYR A 151 -4.62 -1.89 10.09
N ARG A 152 -4.16 -1.55 8.88
CA ARG A 152 -2.90 -0.81 8.61
C ARG A 152 -3.11 0.58 7.96
N GLU A 153 -4.27 1.20 8.11
CA GLU A 153 -4.41 2.59 7.68
C GLU A 153 -3.42 3.47 8.47
N GLY A 154 -2.65 4.29 7.76
CA GLY A 154 -1.62 5.14 8.36
C GLY A 154 -0.36 4.38 8.79
N ASP A 155 0.12 3.42 7.99
CA ASP A 155 1.40 2.74 8.22
C ASP A 155 2.58 3.74 8.17
N PRO A 156 3.26 4.01 9.31
CA PRO A 156 4.34 5.00 9.34
C PRO A 156 5.51 4.66 8.42
N ALA A 157 5.78 3.37 8.20
CA ALA A 157 6.86 2.96 7.31
C ALA A 157 6.52 3.25 5.84
N ALA A 158 5.28 2.99 5.43
CA ALA A 158 4.79 3.29 4.09
C ALA A 158 4.76 4.81 3.82
N ALA A 159 4.27 5.59 4.79
CA ALA A 159 4.27 7.05 4.69
C ALA A 159 5.69 7.61 4.62
N LEU A 160 6.62 7.13 5.46
CA LEU A 160 8.03 7.53 5.39
C LEU A 160 8.65 7.18 4.04
N ALA A 161 8.40 5.97 3.53
CA ALA A 161 8.85 5.56 2.21
C ALA A 161 8.30 6.47 1.11
N ALA A 162 7.02 6.81 1.15
CA ALA A 162 6.38 7.71 0.18
C ALA A 162 7.12 9.04 0.10
N HIS A 163 7.35 9.71 1.23
CA HIS A 163 8.07 10.99 1.28
C HIS A 163 9.54 10.88 0.88
N LEU A 164 10.27 9.85 1.36
CA LEU A 164 11.67 9.64 0.98
C LEU A 164 11.84 9.33 -0.52
N SER A 165 10.82 8.76 -1.15
CA SER A 165 10.81 8.41 -2.58
C SER A 165 10.29 9.52 -3.51
N ALA A 166 9.98 10.71 -2.99
CA ALA A 166 9.35 11.76 -3.77
C ALA A 166 10.17 12.19 -5.01
N GLY A 167 11.50 12.14 -4.93
CA GLY A 167 12.42 12.47 -6.02
C GLY A 167 12.72 11.32 -6.99
N VAL A 168 12.08 10.15 -6.86
CA VAL A 168 12.29 9.02 -7.78
C VAL A 168 11.04 8.75 -8.60
N ASP A 169 11.22 8.25 -9.82
CA ASP A 169 10.16 7.95 -10.79
C ASP A 169 9.59 6.52 -10.64
N HIS A 170 10.41 5.57 -10.18
CA HIS A 170 10.03 4.18 -10.00
C HIS A 170 10.31 3.70 -8.58
N ILE A 171 9.31 3.09 -7.97
CA ILE A 171 9.39 2.53 -6.62
C ILE A 171 9.17 1.01 -6.64
N ALA A 172 9.68 0.32 -5.62
CA ALA A 172 9.44 -1.09 -5.42
C ALA A 172 9.05 -1.41 -3.97
N GLU A 173 8.18 -2.39 -3.78
CA GLU A 173 7.79 -2.92 -2.48
C GLU A 173 7.95 -4.45 -2.48
N TYR A 174 8.88 -4.97 -1.67
CA TYR A 174 9.24 -6.38 -1.68
C TYR A 174 8.24 -7.29 -0.94
N PHE A 175 7.49 -6.73 0.01
CA PHE A 175 6.43 -7.43 0.73
C PHE A 175 5.16 -6.59 0.77
N ALA A 176 4.55 -6.41 -0.40
CA ALA A 176 3.33 -5.64 -0.53
C ALA A 176 2.15 -6.38 0.12
N ALA A 177 1.68 -5.84 1.25
CA ALA A 177 0.46 -6.33 1.90
C ALA A 177 -0.79 -5.58 1.41
N THR A 178 -0.70 -4.27 1.32
CA THR A 178 -1.81 -3.40 0.89
C THR A 178 -1.44 -2.51 -0.29
N GLY A 179 -0.15 -2.40 -0.64
CA GLY A 179 0.34 -1.41 -1.61
C GLY A 179 0.33 0.03 -1.08
N GLU A 180 0.27 0.20 0.25
CA GLU A 180 0.10 1.50 0.91
C GLU A 180 1.15 2.52 0.51
N PHE A 181 2.40 2.09 0.37
CA PHE A 181 3.49 2.97 -0.03
C PHE A 181 3.22 3.64 -1.38
N ALA A 182 2.78 2.88 -2.37
CA ALA A 182 2.47 3.40 -3.69
C ALA A 182 1.22 4.30 -3.69
N VAL A 183 0.20 3.93 -2.90
CA VAL A 183 -1.04 4.71 -2.75
C VAL A 183 -0.77 6.05 -2.09
N LEU A 184 -0.09 6.08 -0.92
CA LEU A 184 0.24 7.34 -0.24
C LEU A 184 1.08 8.26 -1.13
N ARG A 185 2.05 7.70 -1.87
CA ARG A 185 2.85 8.48 -2.82
C ARG A 185 1.99 9.10 -3.93
N ARG A 186 0.98 8.38 -4.42
CA ARG A 186 0.10 8.88 -5.48
C ARG A 186 -0.93 9.88 -4.96
N SER A 187 -1.59 9.57 -3.86
CA SER A 187 -2.75 10.30 -3.36
C SER A 187 -2.36 11.51 -2.50
N ASP A 188 -1.35 11.37 -1.63
CA ASP A 188 -0.98 12.44 -0.69
C ASP A 188 0.02 13.42 -1.30
N LEU A 189 0.90 12.94 -2.19
CA LEU A 189 1.94 13.75 -2.82
C LEU A 189 1.59 14.18 -4.26
N ASP A 190 0.49 13.67 -4.82
CA ASP A 190 0.08 13.86 -6.21
C ASP A 190 1.21 13.57 -7.23
N LEU A 191 2.01 12.54 -6.94
CA LEU A 191 3.11 12.13 -7.82
C LEU A 191 2.63 11.03 -8.77
N ALA A 192 2.99 11.13 -10.05
CA ALA A 192 2.84 10.00 -10.96
C ALA A 192 3.66 8.82 -10.42
N THR A 193 3.03 7.67 -10.19
CA THR A 193 3.65 6.52 -9.53
C THR A 193 3.66 5.33 -10.48
N SER A 194 4.87 4.88 -10.82
CA SER A 194 5.09 3.53 -11.34
C SER A 194 5.68 2.68 -10.23
N ALA A 195 5.07 1.52 -9.97
CA ALA A 195 5.41 0.68 -8.84
C ALA A 195 5.61 -0.78 -9.26
N ARG A 196 6.64 -1.40 -8.68
CA ARG A 196 6.80 -2.85 -8.71
C ARG A 196 6.53 -3.44 -7.34
N ILE A 197 5.47 -4.23 -7.26
CA ILE A 197 4.99 -4.81 -6.01
C ILE A 197 5.14 -6.32 -6.02
N ALA A 198 5.78 -6.86 -4.99
CA ALA A 198 5.82 -8.28 -4.73
C ALA A 198 4.77 -8.59 -3.65
N VAL A 199 3.60 -9.04 -4.11
CA VAL A 199 2.45 -9.36 -3.26
C VAL A 199 2.46 -10.84 -2.93
N ILE A 200 2.12 -11.17 -1.69
CA ILE A 200 1.84 -12.54 -1.28
C ILE A 200 0.66 -13.09 -2.12
N ASP A 201 0.87 -14.21 -2.81
CA ASP A 201 0.00 -14.74 -3.88
C ASP A 201 -1.52 -14.57 -3.67
N ARG A 202 -2.05 -14.85 -2.47
CA ARG A 202 -3.50 -14.78 -2.16
C ARG A 202 -4.13 -13.38 -2.27
N MET A 203 -3.33 -12.32 -2.26
CA MET A 203 -3.84 -10.94 -2.27
C MET A 203 -3.45 -10.17 -3.54
N ASN A 204 -2.72 -10.81 -4.45
CA ASN A 204 -2.12 -10.13 -5.60
C ASN A 204 -3.17 -9.40 -6.43
N ALA A 205 -4.29 -10.05 -6.70
CA ALA A 205 -5.35 -9.45 -7.51
C ALA A 205 -6.10 -8.32 -6.80
N LEU A 206 -6.30 -8.41 -5.48
CA LEU A 206 -6.95 -7.34 -4.69
C LEU A 206 -6.03 -6.12 -4.56
N VAL A 207 -4.75 -6.33 -4.28
CA VAL A 207 -3.76 -5.25 -4.20
C VAL A 207 -3.59 -4.62 -5.59
N GLY A 208 -3.50 -5.43 -6.65
CA GLY A 208 -3.45 -4.94 -8.03
C GLY A 208 -4.67 -4.09 -8.39
N LEU A 209 -5.88 -4.54 -8.02
CA LEU A 209 -7.11 -3.76 -8.20
C LEU A 209 -7.03 -2.41 -7.47
N ARG A 210 -6.60 -2.40 -6.20
CA ARG A 210 -6.44 -1.15 -5.44
C ARG A 210 -5.48 -0.19 -6.15
N LEU A 211 -4.28 -0.65 -6.50
CA LEU A 211 -3.28 0.20 -7.16
C LEU A 211 -3.81 0.76 -8.48
N TYR A 212 -4.49 -0.07 -9.26
CA TYR A 212 -5.12 0.35 -10.50
C TYR A 212 -6.20 1.44 -10.28
N LEU A 213 -7.05 1.29 -9.27
CA LEU A 213 -8.08 2.27 -8.92
C LEU A 213 -7.49 3.62 -8.50
N HIS A 214 -6.31 3.61 -7.87
CA HIS A 214 -5.54 4.82 -7.55
C HIS A 214 -4.73 5.39 -8.74
N GLY A 215 -4.81 4.76 -9.92
CA GLY A 215 -4.11 5.22 -11.13
C GLY A 215 -2.58 5.01 -11.06
N ILE A 216 -2.16 3.94 -10.39
CA ILE A 216 -0.75 3.57 -10.25
C ILE A 216 -0.41 2.57 -11.36
N ASP A 217 0.66 2.85 -12.11
CA ASP A 217 1.15 1.95 -13.15
C ASP A 217 1.96 0.81 -12.51
N VAL A 218 1.40 -0.40 -12.54
CA VAL A 218 2.03 -1.58 -11.97
C VAL A 218 2.81 -2.30 -13.05
N GLU A 219 4.12 -2.42 -12.88
CA GLU A 219 4.98 -3.02 -13.91
C GLU A 219 4.63 -4.50 -14.17
N ASP A 220 4.19 -4.79 -15.41
CA ASP A 220 3.54 -6.02 -15.90
C ASP A 220 4.24 -7.36 -15.68
N ARG A 221 5.50 -7.36 -15.28
CA ARG A 221 6.23 -8.62 -15.10
C ARG A 221 6.22 -8.95 -13.62
N PRO A 222 5.35 -9.87 -13.16
CA PRO A 222 5.62 -10.53 -11.89
C PRO A 222 7.08 -11.00 -11.95
N PRO A 223 7.82 -10.89 -10.84
CA PRO A 223 9.16 -11.43 -10.78
C PRO A 223 9.11 -12.83 -11.38
N HIS A 224 10.07 -13.18 -12.24
CA HIS A 224 10.25 -14.62 -12.46
C HIS A 224 10.35 -15.23 -11.06
N GLU A 225 9.63 -16.33 -10.80
CA GLU A 225 9.42 -16.84 -9.44
C GLU A 225 10.73 -17.09 -8.66
N ASP A 226 11.87 -17.09 -9.38
CA ASP A 226 13.24 -17.24 -8.91
C ASP A 226 14.18 -16.03 -9.14
N ASP A 227 13.69 -14.84 -9.55
CA ASP A 227 14.54 -13.66 -9.79
C ASP A 227 14.17 -12.43 -8.93
N PRO A 228 14.64 -12.38 -7.66
CA PRO A 228 14.53 -11.21 -6.80
C PRO A 228 15.18 -9.94 -7.38
N ALA A 229 16.15 -10.07 -8.30
CA ALA A 229 16.81 -8.91 -8.91
C ALA A 229 15.81 -8.08 -9.72
N SER A 230 14.81 -8.72 -10.33
CA SER A 230 13.74 -8.04 -11.06
C SER A 230 12.92 -7.08 -10.20
N ILE A 231 12.82 -7.32 -8.87
CA ILE A 231 12.17 -6.43 -7.90
C ILE A 231 13.13 -5.36 -7.40
N VAL A 232 14.35 -5.77 -7.06
CA VAL A 232 15.32 -4.96 -6.29
C VAL A 232 16.02 -3.90 -7.14
N ALA A 233 16.14 -4.10 -8.46
CA ALA A 233 16.82 -3.20 -9.41
C ALA A 233 16.07 -1.88 -9.69
N ARG A 234 15.73 -1.14 -8.63
CA ARG A 234 14.96 0.12 -8.67
C ARG A 234 15.58 1.18 -7.78
N ARG A 235 15.15 2.44 -8.00
CA ARG A 235 15.70 3.62 -7.33
C ARG A 235 15.35 3.69 -5.85
N PHE A 236 14.15 3.25 -5.48
CA PHE A 236 13.72 3.19 -4.08
C PHE A 236 12.97 1.88 -3.79
N LEU A 237 13.44 1.14 -2.79
CA LEU A 237 12.87 -0.13 -2.36
C LEU A 237 12.33 -0.05 -0.93
N LEU A 238 11.10 -0.50 -0.69
CA LEU A 238 10.55 -0.74 0.64
C LEU A 238 10.58 -2.24 0.96
N VAL A 239 11.14 -2.60 2.12
CA VAL A 239 11.13 -3.96 2.66
C VAL A 239 10.47 -3.96 4.04
N ASP A 240 9.17 -4.22 4.07
CA ASP A 240 8.38 -4.36 5.31
C ASP A 240 7.69 -5.73 5.38
N HIS A 241 8.39 -6.72 5.95
CA HIS A 241 7.81 -8.06 6.04
C HIS A 241 6.63 -8.09 7.04
N PRO A 242 5.41 -8.45 6.62
CA PRO A 242 4.29 -8.66 7.52
C PRO A 242 4.58 -9.93 8.34
N ARG A 243 5.11 -9.79 9.56
CA ARG A 243 5.49 -10.92 10.44
C ARG A 243 4.40 -11.99 10.47
N ARG A 244 4.63 -13.10 9.78
CA ARG A 244 3.72 -14.25 9.75
C ARG A 244 3.94 -15.09 11.00
N ASN A 245 2.86 -15.63 11.55
CA ASN A 245 2.99 -16.83 12.38
C ASN A 245 3.52 -17.94 11.45
N THR A 246 4.61 -18.57 11.83
CA THR A 246 5.39 -19.57 11.06
C THR A 246 4.61 -20.85 10.72
N THR A 247 3.35 -20.98 11.13
CA THR A 247 2.55 -22.21 11.07
C THR A 247 1.83 -22.45 9.74
N GLY A 248 2.23 -21.80 8.65
CA GLY A 248 1.54 -21.94 7.37
C GLY A 248 2.44 -21.72 6.17
N ARG A 249 3.51 -22.53 6.04
CA ARG A 249 4.17 -22.68 4.73
C ARG A 249 3.13 -23.24 3.76
N LEU A 250 2.77 -22.46 2.76
CA LEU A 250 1.94 -22.97 1.68
C LEU A 250 2.79 -23.93 0.84
N PRO A 251 2.27 -25.12 0.48
CA PRO A 251 2.83 -25.85 -0.62
C PRO A 251 2.73 -24.93 -1.85
N HIS A 252 3.87 -24.50 -2.39
CA HIS A 252 4.01 -23.69 -3.62
C HIS A 252 4.11 -22.16 -3.49
N SER A 253 4.43 -21.61 -2.31
CA SER A 253 4.92 -20.22 -2.24
C SER A 253 6.19 -20.06 -3.09
N PRO A 254 6.35 -18.96 -3.84
CA PRO A 254 7.59 -18.68 -4.54
C PRO A 254 8.74 -18.47 -3.55
N ARG A 255 9.97 -18.83 -3.93
CA ARG A 255 11.15 -18.84 -3.03
C ARG A 255 11.45 -17.47 -2.43
N TRP A 256 11.18 -16.39 -3.16
CA TRP A 256 11.35 -15.02 -2.66
C TRP A 256 10.41 -14.72 -1.47
N ALA A 257 9.29 -15.43 -1.33
CA ALA A 257 8.35 -15.27 -0.22
C ALA A 257 8.70 -16.13 1.02
N ASP A 258 9.82 -16.86 1.00
CA ASP A 258 10.25 -17.74 2.10
C ASP A 258 11.03 -17.01 3.21
N HIS A 259 11.42 -15.76 3.00
CA HIS A 259 12.09 -14.96 4.04
C HIS A 259 11.16 -14.78 5.24
N GLN A 260 11.66 -15.00 6.46
CA GLN A 260 10.85 -14.94 7.67
C GLN A 260 10.76 -13.53 8.26
N THR A 261 11.71 -12.67 7.89
CA THR A 261 11.83 -11.29 8.34
C THR A 261 12.38 -10.40 7.23
N SER A 262 12.17 -9.09 7.36
CA SER A 262 12.78 -8.10 6.46
C SER A 262 14.31 -8.22 6.44
N LEU A 263 14.92 -8.56 7.58
CA LEU A 263 16.36 -8.74 7.71
C LEU A 263 16.88 -9.96 6.94
N ASP A 264 16.12 -11.06 6.90
CA ASP A 264 16.49 -12.23 6.09
C ASP A 264 16.45 -11.89 4.59
N ALA A 265 15.48 -11.07 4.17
CA ALA A 265 15.41 -10.57 2.80
C ALA A 265 16.61 -9.66 2.46
N LEU A 266 16.99 -8.77 3.38
CA LEU A 266 18.18 -7.93 3.21
C LEU A 266 19.47 -8.75 3.11
N ASP A 267 19.67 -9.73 4.00
CA ASP A 267 20.83 -10.61 3.95
C ASP A 267 20.92 -11.32 2.59
N HIS A 268 19.78 -11.81 2.08
CA HIS A 268 19.70 -12.37 0.73
C HIS A 268 20.11 -11.36 -0.36
N PHE A 269 19.66 -10.11 -0.29
CA PHE A 269 20.03 -9.08 -1.26
C PHE A 269 21.52 -8.77 -1.26
N LEU A 270 22.11 -8.69 -0.05
CA LEU A 270 23.54 -8.41 0.11
C LEU A 270 24.40 -9.58 -0.39
N GLN A 271 24.03 -10.81 -0.07
CA GLN A 271 24.75 -12.02 -0.52
C GLN A 271 24.72 -12.18 -2.04
N ASN A 272 23.61 -11.83 -2.68
CA ASN A 272 23.44 -11.93 -4.13
C ASN A 272 23.83 -10.64 -4.87
N GLN A 273 24.39 -9.65 -4.16
CA GLN A 273 24.82 -8.37 -4.73
C GLN A 273 23.72 -7.65 -5.54
N LEU A 274 22.47 -7.79 -5.11
CA LEU A 274 21.36 -7.14 -5.79
C LEU A 274 21.48 -5.63 -5.65
N ALA A 275 21.40 -4.94 -6.79
CA ALA A 275 21.59 -3.50 -6.85
C ALA A 275 20.28 -2.78 -6.52
N PHE A 276 20.30 -1.94 -5.48
CA PHE A 276 19.27 -0.94 -5.19
C PHE A 276 19.98 0.38 -4.90
N ASP A 277 19.40 1.52 -5.29
CA ASP A 277 20.00 2.83 -5.00
C ASP A 277 19.72 3.24 -3.55
N MET A 278 18.44 3.15 -3.15
CA MET A 278 17.97 3.38 -1.78
C MET A 278 17.02 2.27 -1.36
N CYS A 279 17.12 1.86 -0.09
CA CYS A 279 16.24 0.84 0.49
C CYS A 279 15.83 1.25 1.91
N LEU A 280 14.53 1.34 2.15
CA LEU A 280 13.96 1.48 3.48
C LEU A 280 13.55 0.10 3.98
N ILE A 281 14.20 -0.40 5.02
CA ILE A 281 13.88 -1.69 5.62
C ILE A 281 13.28 -1.50 7.01
N VAL A 282 12.13 -2.14 7.27
CA VAL A 282 11.49 -2.14 8.58
C VAL A 282 12.05 -3.29 9.41
N VAL A 283 12.75 -2.93 10.49
CA VAL A 283 13.44 -3.84 11.40
C VAL A 283 12.75 -3.83 12.77
N PRO A 284 12.32 -4.99 13.27
CA PRO A 284 11.77 -5.08 14.61
C PRO A 284 12.80 -4.75 15.71
N GLY A 285 12.33 -4.19 16.82
CA GLY A 285 13.19 -3.80 17.94
C GLY A 285 14.07 -4.94 18.48
N ALA A 286 13.55 -6.17 18.50
CA ALA A 286 14.30 -7.36 18.92
C ALA A 286 15.55 -7.63 18.05
N ASP A 287 15.49 -7.26 16.77
CA ASP A 287 16.57 -7.50 15.83
C ASP A 287 17.65 -6.39 15.84
N ARG A 288 17.36 -5.23 16.47
CA ARG A 288 18.31 -4.12 16.63
C ARG A 288 19.49 -4.48 17.54
N SER A 289 19.24 -5.26 18.59
CA SER A 289 20.23 -5.64 19.59
C SER A 289 20.56 -7.14 19.57
N ALA A 290 19.93 -7.92 18.70
CA ALA A 290 20.18 -9.36 18.58
C ALA A 290 21.64 -9.68 18.27
N SER A 291 22.16 -10.75 18.87
CA SER A 291 23.52 -11.27 18.65
C SER A 291 23.61 -12.17 17.40
N GLY A 292 24.78 -12.78 17.16
CA GLY A 292 25.00 -13.70 16.05
C GLY A 292 25.04 -13.01 14.68
N TRP A 293 24.47 -13.66 13.66
CA TRP A 293 24.49 -13.18 12.28
C TRP A 293 23.84 -11.79 12.12
N ARG A 294 22.81 -11.48 12.92
CA ARG A 294 22.17 -10.15 12.91
C ARG A 294 23.12 -9.05 13.35
N ARG A 295 23.98 -9.31 14.35
CA ARG A 295 25.04 -8.39 14.76
C ARG A 295 26.07 -8.21 13.64
N ALA A 296 26.50 -9.32 13.04
CA ALA A 296 27.46 -9.28 11.93
C ALA A 296 26.94 -8.45 10.74
N MET A 297 25.66 -8.59 10.41
CA MET A 297 25.00 -7.78 9.37
C MET A 297 24.96 -6.29 9.75
N ARG A 298 24.58 -5.93 10.98
CA ARG A 298 24.62 -4.51 11.42
C ARG A 298 26.03 -3.93 11.33
N GLU A 299 27.03 -4.66 11.82
CA GLU A 299 28.43 -4.24 11.71
C GLU A 299 28.88 -4.09 10.25
N HIS A 300 28.44 -5.01 9.37
CA HIS A 300 28.73 -4.92 7.94
C HIS A 300 28.09 -3.67 7.31
N LEU A 301 26.81 -3.39 7.58
CA LEU A 301 26.11 -2.22 7.04
C LEU A 301 26.75 -0.89 7.47
N VAL A 302 27.22 -0.80 8.72
CA VAL A 302 27.94 0.38 9.23
C VAL A 302 29.33 0.46 8.59
N ARG A 303 30.14 -0.60 8.65
CA ARG A 303 31.52 -0.59 8.10
C ARG A 303 31.57 -0.38 6.59
N SER A 304 30.52 -0.77 5.88
CA SER A 304 30.40 -0.56 4.43
C SER A 304 29.77 0.80 4.07
N ASN A 305 29.47 1.65 5.05
CA ASN A 305 28.81 2.94 4.88
C ASN A 305 27.51 2.87 4.06
N ARG A 306 26.78 1.74 4.22
CA ARG A 306 25.49 1.51 3.57
C ARG A 306 24.34 1.99 4.42
N LEU A 307 24.46 1.95 5.74
CA LEU A 307 23.44 2.45 6.65
C LEU A 307 23.52 3.97 6.77
N ARG A 308 22.50 4.69 6.29
CA ARG A 308 22.46 6.16 6.34
C ARG A 308 21.70 6.70 7.53
N ALA A 309 20.54 6.10 7.83
CA ALA A 309 19.70 6.54 8.94
C ALA A 309 19.01 5.37 9.64
N VAL A 310 18.75 5.53 10.93
CA VAL A 310 17.90 4.66 11.75
C VAL A 310 16.81 5.52 12.35
N ILE A 311 15.57 5.25 11.96
CA ILE A 311 14.39 5.97 12.39
C ILE A 311 13.57 5.07 13.31
N ASP A 312 13.37 5.47 14.56
CA ASP A 312 12.50 4.77 15.51
C ASP A 312 11.06 5.20 15.26
N LEU A 313 10.31 4.35 14.55
CA LEU A 313 8.96 4.66 14.10
C LEU A 313 7.98 4.68 15.28
N PRO A 314 6.96 5.56 15.24
CA PRO A 314 5.85 5.48 16.16
C PRO A 314 5.12 4.13 15.99
N PRO A 315 4.47 3.62 17.06
CA PRO A 315 3.69 2.39 16.96
C PRO A 315 2.54 2.58 15.96
N GLY A 316 2.47 1.72 14.93
CA GLY A 316 1.32 1.61 14.04
C GLY A 316 0.16 0.90 14.73
N GLY A 317 -0.97 1.58 14.88
CA GLY A 317 -2.22 1.01 15.41
C GLY A 317 -2.09 0.39 16.81
N ARG A 318 -2.73 -0.77 17.02
CA ARG A 318 -2.82 -1.45 18.34
C ARG A 318 -1.55 -2.24 18.74
N SER A 319 -0.51 -2.28 17.90
CA SER A 319 0.71 -3.03 18.18
C SER A 319 1.65 -2.24 19.09
N ARG A 320 1.99 -2.80 20.26
CA ARG A 320 3.02 -2.23 21.16
C ARG A 320 4.46 -2.58 20.76
N LYS A 321 4.66 -3.33 19.67
CA LYS A 321 6.00 -3.79 19.27
C LYS A 321 6.78 -2.62 18.69
N GLN A 322 7.95 -2.35 19.26
CA GLN A 322 8.87 -1.36 18.73
C GLN A 322 9.43 -1.83 17.39
N VAL A 323 9.47 -0.93 16.41
CA VAL A 323 10.03 -1.13 15.08
C VAL A 323 10.85 0.10 14.71
N SER A 324 11.88 -0.09 13.90
CA SER A 324 12.71 0.97 13.35
C SER A 324 12.80 0.81 11.85
N ALA A 325 12.77 1.90 11.11
CA ALA A 325 13.11 1.91 9.70
C ALA A 325 14.60 2.21 9.54
N TRP A 326 15.32 1.38 8.80
CA TRP A 326 16.71 1.65 8.44
C TRP A 326 16.74 2.07 6.98
N LEU A 327 17.35 3.22 6.73
CA LEU A 327 17.58 3.72 5.38
C LEU A 327 18.97 3.27 4.93
N LEU A 328 19.00 2.50 3.86
CA LEU A 328 20.19 1.96 3.23
C LEU A 328 20.42 2.60 1.88
N VAL A 329 21.68 2.76 1.50
CA VAL A 329 22.09 3.30 0.18
C VAL A 329 23.14 2.39 -0.46
N ARG A 330 23.19 2.37 -1.80
CA ARG A 330 24.11 1.51 -2.57
C ARG A 330 25.58 1.79 -2.25
N TRP A 331 25.93 3.07 -2.23
CA TRP A 331 27.27 3.60 -2.02
C TRP A 331 27.12 5.02 -1.45
N SER A 332 27.60 5.27 -0.24
CA SER A 332 27.81 6.65 0.23
C SER A 332 29.28 7.02 0.07
N ARG A 333 29.55 8.29 -0.28
CA ARG A 333 30.90 8.84 -0.06
C ARG A 333 31.14 8.87 1.45
N ARG A 334 32.36 8.51 1.86
CA ARG A 334 32.85 8.32 3.24
C ARG A 334 32.25 9.33 4.24
N SER A 335 31.11 8.97 4.80
CA SER A 335 30.52 9.58 5.99
C SER A 335 30.44 8.44 6.98
N ASP A 336 31.25 8.49 8.04
CA ASP A 336 31.26 7.47 9.08
C ASP A 336 30.05 7.62 10.04
N ASP A 337 29.24 8.66 9.83
CA ASP A 337 28.08 8.97 10.66
C ASP A 337 26.78 8.33 10.15
N VAL A 338 26.00 7.82 11.10
CA VAL A 338 24.65 7.30 10.90
C VAL A 338 23.66 8.24 11.60
N LEU A 339 22.68 8.78 10.86
CA LEU A 339 21.65 9.64 11.44
C LEU A 339 20.66 8.81 12.27
N MET A 340 20.43 9.22 13.52
CA MET A 340 19.46 8.60 14.41
C MET A 340 18.26 9.54 14.58
N VAL A 341 17.03 9.06 14.31
CA VAL A 341 15.80 9.86 14.46
C VAL A 341 14.80 9.15 15.37
N ASP A 342 14.42 9.78 16.48
CA ASP A 342 13.36 9.28 17.37
C ASP A 342 11.99 9.83 16.95
N ALA A 343 11.41 9.28 15.88
CA ALA A 343 10.08 9.71 15.42
C ALA A 343 8.96 9.34 16.40
N LYS A 344 9.15 8.25 17.16
CA LYS A 344 8.24 7.87 18.24
C LYS A 344 8.13 8.96 19.32
N GLY A 345 9.24 9.58 19.71
CA GLY A 345 9.26 10.68 20.68
C GLY A 345 8.60 11.97 20.19
N LEU A 346 8.49 12.15 18.87
CA LEU A 346 7.86 13.30 18.21
C LEU A 346 6.35 13.13 18.01
N ALA A 347 5.87 11.88 17.94
CA ALA A 347 4.47 11.59 17.69
C ALA A 347 3.52 12.23 18.71
N GLY A 348 2.43 12.84 18.22
CA GLY A 348 1.39 13.44 19.06
C GLY A 348 1.66 14.88 19.51
N ARG A 349 2.81 15.46 19.16
CA ARG A 349 3.16 16.85 19.49
C ARG A 349 2.61 17.83 18.45
N GLY A 350 1.69 18.70 18.85
CA GLY A 350 1.19 19.78 18.00
C GLY A 350 0.62 19.27 16.67
N GLU A 351 1.18 19.75 15.56
CA GLU A 351 0.83 19.38 14.18
C GLU A 351 1.33 17.97 13.79
N LEU A 352 2.30 17.40 14.52
CA LEU A 352 2.85 16.05 14.32
C LEU A 352 1.95 14.94 14.92
N ARG A 353 0.65 15.21 15.05
CA ARG A 353 -0.36 14.22 15.48
C ARG A 353 -0.73 13.28 14.35
N GLU A 354 -0.72 13.77 13.12
CA GLU A 354 -1.01 13.01 11.93
C GLU A 354 0.25 12.27 11.45
N VAL A 355 0.11 10.99 11.11
CA VAL A 355 1.24 10.14 10.71
C VAL A 355 1.88 10.65 9.43
N GLY A 356 1.08 11.07 8.44
CA GLY A 356 1.58 11.64 7.18
C GLY A 356 2.48 12.85 7.44
N VAL A 357 1.98 13.86 8.16
CA VAL A 357 2.74 15.07 8.52
C VAL A 357 4.01 14.74 9.30
N LEU A 358 3.93 13.85 10.28
CA LEU A 358 5.11 13.42 11.06
C LEU A 358 6.16 12.75 10.16
N MET A 359 5.75 11.86 9.26
CA MET A 359 6.68 11.16 8.37
C MET A 359 7.24 12.08 7.27
N ALA A 360 6.48 13.07 6.81
CA ALA A 360 6.97 14.14 5.94
C ALA A 360 8.10 14.93 6.61
N PHE A 361 7.89 15.33 7.86
CA PHE A 361 8.88 16.03 8.66
C PHE A 361 10.14 15.18 8.90
N VAL A 362 9.97 13.90 9.26
CA VAL A 362 11.09 12.96 9.44
C VAL A 362 11.86 12.76 8.13
N ALA A 363 11.17 12.61 6.99
CA ALA A 363 11.82 12.50 5.69
C ALA A 363 12.64 13.74 5.34
N ALA A 364 12.15 14.93 5.70
CA ALA A 364 12.88 16.18 5.50
C ALA A 364 14.13 16.28 6.38
N ILE A 365 14.07 15.87 7.66
CA ILE A 365 15.26 15.74 8.53
C ILE A 365 16.29 14.79 7.90
N VAL A 366 15.84 13.62 7.43
CA VAL A 366 16.71 12.63 6.79
C VAL A 366 17.36 13.21 5.53
N SER A 367 16.61 13.95 4.73
CA SER A 367 17.11 14.58 3.50
C SER A 367 18.16 15.66 3.79
N LEU A 368 17.97 16.48 4.83
CA LEU A 368 18.97 17.46 5.30
C LEU A 368 20.25 16.77 5.78
N GLY A 369 20.09 15.71 6.57
CA GLY A 369 21.20 14.90 7.05
C GLY A 369 21.88 14.07 5.95
N ALA A 370 21.29 13.97 4.74
CA ALA A 370 21.76 13.15 3.62
C ALA A 370 22.19 13.95 2.38
N SER A 371 22.55 15.23 2.57
CA SER A 371 22.74 16.25 1.51
C SER A 371 23.60 15.89 0.29
N GLU A 372 24.44 14.84 0.34
CA GLU A 372 25.21 14.38 -0.83
C GLU A 372 24.58 13.16 -1.50
N GLY A 373 24.10 13.33 -2.76
CA GLY A 373 23.63 12.24 -3.61
C GLY A 373 22.17 11.82 -3.39
N TRP A 374 21.46 12.46 -2.46
CA TRP A 374 20.02 12.27 -2.28
C TRP A 374 19.26 12.91 -3.46
N PRO A 375 18.29 12.20 -4.09
CA PRO A 375 17.47 12.82 -5.12
C PRO A 375 16.63 13.93 -4.50
N SER A 376 16.93 15.18 -4.88
CA SER A 376 16.12 16.34 -4.52
C SER A 376 14.79 16.23 -5.25
N ALA A 377 13.69 16.30 -4.50
CA ALA A 377 12.38 16.38 -5.11
C ALA A 377 12.15 17.81 -5.61
N ASP A 378 12.08 18.00 -6.94
CA ASP A 378 11.45 19.19 -7.52
C ASP A 378 9.93 19.03 -7.34
N VAL A 379 9.43 19.31 -6.14
CA VAL A 379 8.00 19.26 -5.83
C VAL A 379 7.32 20.49 -6.44
N THR A 380 7.10 20.49 -7.75
CA THR A 380 6.30 21.51 -8.46
C THR A 380 4.86 21.03 -8.73
N GLY A 381 4.43 19.93 -8.09
CA GLY A 381 3.07 19.39 -8.22
C GLY A 381 2.02 20.20 -7.46
N ARG A 382 0.83 20.36 -8.05
CA ARG A 382 -0.30 21.19 -7.56
C ARG A 382 -1.05 20.64 -6.33
N GLY A 383 -0.40 19.84 -5.48
CA GLY A 383 -0.92 19.44 -4.17
C GLY A 383 -0.68 20.56 -3.14
N ARG A 384 -1.70 20.94 -2.37
CA ARG A 384 -1.62 21.99 -1.34
C ARG A 384 -0.51 21.72 -0.30
N SER A 385 0.36 22.72 -0.10
CA SER A 385 0.91 23.18 1.19
C SER A 385 1.86 22.30 2.04
N THR A 386 2.05 21.01 1.78
CA THR A 386 2.89 20.18 2.69
C THR A 386 4.36 20.59 2.74
N SER A 387 4.94 21.09 1.65
CA SER A 387 6.34 21.54 1.61
C SER A 387 6.59 22.80 2.44
N ASP A 388 5.71 23.79 2.35
CA ASP A 388 5.85 25.07 3.08
C ASP A 388 5.61 24.86 4.59
N ASP A 389 4.64 24.01 4.94
CA ASP A 389 4.35 23.64 6.33
C ASP A 389 5.51 22.84 6.95
N VAL A 390 6.09 21.89 6.20
CA VAL A 390 7.26 21.13 6.66
C VAL A 390 8.50 22.03 6.79
N GLN A 391 8.72 22.98 5.88
CA GLN A 391 9.83 23.92 5.99
C GLN A 391 9.64 24.87 7.18
N ALA A 392 8.42 25.32 7.44
CA ALA A 392 8.09 26.11 8.63
C ALA A 392 8.33 25.29 9.93
N LEU A 393 7.94 24.01 9.94
CA LEU A 393 8.20 23.09 11.04
C LEU A 393 9.70 22.86 11.27
N LEU A 394 10.49 22.66 10.21
CA LEU A 394 11.94 22.55 10.30
C LEU A 394 12.56 23.83 10.88
N ASN A 395 12.17 24.99 10.34
CA ASN A 395 12.65 26.28 10.81
C ASN A 395 12.27 26.56 12.26
N ALA A 396 11.09 26.12 12.70
CA ALA A 396 10.64 26.23 14.09
C ALA A 396 11.37 25.24 15.01
N TYR A 397 11.58 24.00 14.57
CA TYR A 397 12.21 22.95 15.35
C TYR A 397 13.71 23.20 15.56
N PHE A 398 14.40 23.76 14.56
CA PHE A 398 15.83 24.07 14.62
C PHE A 398 16.14 25.54 14.95
N ARG A 399 15.13 26.37 15.27
CA ARG A 399 15.26 27.82 15.46
C ARG A 399 16.25 28.20 16.56
N ASP A 400 16.35 27.38 17.60
CA ASP A 400 17.16 27.64 18.80
C ASP A 400 18.50 26.89 18.80
N GLY A 401 18.87 26.26 17.69
CA GLY A 401 20.03 25.37 17.60
C GLY A 401 19.75 23.98 18.18
N TYR A 402 20.52 22.99 17.72
CA TYR A 402 20.54 21.66 18.36
C TYR A 402 20.89 21.84 19.85
N PRO A 403 20.12 21.30 20.81
CA PRO A 403 20.61 21.16 22.18
C PRO A 403 21.85 20.27 22.26
#